data_AF-A0A3A5JF59-F1
#
_entry.id   AF-A0A3A5JF59-F1
#
_cell.length_a   1.000
_cell.length_b   1.000
_cell.length_c   1.000
_cell.angle_alpha   90.00
_cell.angle_beta   90.00
_cell.angle_gamma   90.00
#
_symmetry.space_group_name_H-M   'P 1'
#
loop_
_entity.id
_entity.type
_entity.pdbx_description
1 polymer ?
#
loop_
_entity_poly.entity_id
_entity_poly.type
_entity_poly.pdbx_seq_one_letter_code
_entity_poly.pdbx_strand_id
1 'polypeptide(L)'
;MSLTGRVRELRADERSRWVTMVVAILVGLVAAALHWTGLFLGGALVGLAAVTRRRALLAGLGFGVLVWVVFLATLLASGDLWQYLAMGEIAVVSLAIPVATATFAALVRWLL
;
A
#
# COMPACT_ATOMS: atom_id res chain seq x y z
N MET A 1 -18.35 27.22 -24.33
CA MET A 1 -17.65 25.96 -23.98
C MET A 1 -18.68 24.91 -23.61
N SER A 2 -18.65 23.73 -24.23
CA SER A 2 -19.66 22.69 -24.01
C SER A 2 -19.40 21.89 -22.73
N LEU A 3 -20.46 21.38 -22.09
CA LEU A 3 -20.38 20.49 -20.92
C LEU A 3 -19.48 19.26 -21.18
N THR A 4 -19.42 18.82 -22.43
CA THR A 4 -18.55 17.73 -22.90
C THR A 4 -17.06 18.07 -22.86
N GLY A 5 -16.68 19.35 -22.95
CA GLY A 5 -15.31 19.81 -22.77
C GLY A 5 -14.85 19.71 -21.31
N ARG A 6 -15.70 20.13 -20.36
CA ARG A 6 -15.42 20.03 -18.92
C ARG A 6 -15.26 18.59 -18.43
N VAL A 7 -16.03 17.65 -18.99
CA VAL A 7 -15.92 16.21 -18.67
C VAL A 7 -14.65 15.58 -19.27
N ARG A 8 -14.14 16.07 -20.40
CA ARG A 8 -12.87 15.62 -20.99
C ARG A 8 -11.64 16.16 -20.26
N GLU A 9 -11.70 17.39 -19.75
CA GLU A 9 -10.66 17.95 -18.87
C GLU A 9 -10.61 17.27 -17.51
N LEU A 10 -11.77 16.90 -16.94
CA LEU A 10 -11.83 16.07 -15.73
C LEU A 10 -11.29 14.65 -15.97
N ARG A 11 -11.44 14.09 -17.19
CA ARG A 11 -10.95 12.77 -17.60
C ARG A 11 -9.51 12.75 -18.13
N ALA A 12 -8.77 13.86 -18.08
CA ALA A 12 -7.33 13.89 -18.35
C ALA A 12 -6.52 13.33 -17.15
N ASP A 13 -6.94 12.17 -16.64
CA ASP A 13 -7.33 11.94 -15.24
C ASP A 13 -6.19 11.54 -14.27
N GLU A 14 -5.13 12.33 -14.17
CA GLU A 14 -4.05 12.08 -13.20
C GLU A 14 -4.54 12.21 -11.74
N ARG A 15 -5.48 13.13 -11.51
CA ARG A 15 -6.10 13.34 -10.19
C ARG A 15 -6.95 12.17 -9.73
N SER A 16 -7.81 11.60 -10.59
CA SER A 16 -8.61 10.43 -10.23
C SER A 16 -7.75 9.19 -9.94
N ARG A 17 -6.66 9.01 -10.70
CA ARG A 17 -5.68 7.93 -10.44
C ARG A 17 -5.02 8.09 -9.08
N TRP A 18 -4.62 9.31 -8.73
CA TRP A 18 -4.03 9.59 -7.41
C TRP A 18 -5.04 9.36 -6.29
N VAL A 19 -6.28 9.86 -6.42
CA VAL A 19 -7.35 9.63 -5.43
C VAL A 19 -7.61 8.13 -5.25
N THR A 20 -7.70 7.37 -6.33
CA THR A 20 -7.91 5.91 -6.29
C THR A 20 -6.77 5.22 -5.54
N MET A 21 -5.52 5.61 -5.80
CA MET A 21 -4.35 5.07 -5.10
C MET A 21 -4.37 5.41 -3.60
N VAL A 22 -4.69 6.65 -3.24
CA VAL A 22 -4.79 7.08 -1.84
C VAL A 22 -5.88 6.31 -1.12
N VAL A 23 -7.06 6.16 -1.72
CA VAL A 23 -8.16 5.37 -1.14
C VAL A 23 -7.74 3.91 -0.96
N ALA A 24 -7.09 3.31 -1.95
CA ALA A 24 -6.56 1.94 -1.86
C ALA A 24 -5.57 1.78 -0.68
N ILE A 25 -4.65 2.74 -0.51
CA ILE A 25 -3.69 2.75 0.60
C ILE A 25 -4.41 2.87 1.95
N LEU A 26 -5.35 3.80 2.08
CA LEU A 26 -6.08 4.02 3.34
C LEU A 26 -6.91 2.79 3.73
N VAL A 27 -7.65 2.22 2.79
CA VAL A 27 -8.44 1.01 3.02
C VAL A 27 -7.52 -0.16 3.38
N GLY A 28 -6.40 -0.32 2.66
CA GLY A 28 -5.39 -1.32 2.96
C GLY A 28 -4.78 -1.19 4.35
N LEU A 29 -4.42 0.03 4.76
CA LEU A 29 -3.86 0.32 6.08
C LEU A 29 -4.84 -0.01 7.20
N VAL A 30 -6.10 0.43 7.06
CA VAL A 30 -7.15 0.13 8.04
C VAL A 30 -7.37 -1.38 8.13
N ALA A 31 -7.46 -2.07 6.99
CA ALA A 31 -7.63 -3.52 6.98
C ALA A 31 -6.43 -4.23 7.63
N ALA A 32 -5.19 -3.81 7.34
CA ALA A 32 -3.98 -4.39 7.89
C ALA A 32 -3.85 -4.17 9.40
N ALA A 33 -4.32 -3.02 9.90
CA ALA A 33 -4.37 -2.73 11.32
C ALA A 33 -5.39 -3.62 12.07
N LEU A 34 -6.48 -4.02 11.41
CA LEU A 34 -7.50 -4.89 11.99
C LEU A 34 -7.14 -6.38 11.89
N HIS A 35 -6.51 -6.80 10.79
CA HIS A 35 -6.18 -8.20 10.56
C HIS A 35 -5.02 -8.36 9.56
N TRP A 36 -4.18 -9.38 9.74
CA TRP A 36 -2.99 -9.62 8.91
C TRP A 36 -3.32 -9.85 7.42
N THR A 37 -4.51 -10.39 7.10
CA THR A 37 -4.98 -10.54 5.71
C THR A 37 -5.16 -9.20 4.99
N GLY A 38 -5.26 -8.10 5.74
CA GLY A 38 -5.28 -6.75 5.20
C GLY A 38 -4.02 -6.37 4.42
N LEU A 39 -2.88 -7.03 4.66
CA LEU A 39 -1.66 -6.86 3.86
C LEU A 39 -1.88 -7.30 2.40
N PHE A 40 -2.56 -8.44 2.22
CA PHE A 40 -2.90 -8.96 0.89
C PHE A 40 -3.95 -8.08 0.23
N LEU A 41 -4.99 -7.67 0.97
CA LEU A 41 -6.03 -6.80 0.45
C LEU A 41 -5.45 -5.45 0.01
N GLY A 42 -4.64 -4.81 0.86
CA GLY A 42 -3.99 -3.54 0.56
C GLY A 42 -3.07 -3.65 -0.66
N GLY A 43 -2.21 -4.67 -0.69
CA GLY A 43 -1.36 -4.97 -1.85
C GLY A 43 -2.16 -5.14 -3.14
N ALA A 44 -3.23 -5.93 -3.11
CA ALA A 44 -4.12 -6.12 -4.25
C ALA A 44 -4.78 -4.81 -4.70
N LEU A 45 -5.30 -3.99 -3.78
CA LEU A 45 -5.95 -2.73 -4.10
C LEU A 45 -4.99 -1.74 -4.77
N VAL A 46 -3.78 -1.56 -4.24
CA VAL A 46 -2.78 -0.66 -4.84
C VAL A 46 -2.27 -1.19 -6.19
N GLY A 47 -2.18 -2.51 -6.34
CA GLY A 47 -1.86 -3.17 -7.61
C GLY A 47 -2.93 -2.99 -8.68
N LEU A 48 -4.21 -3.08 -8.28
CA LEU A 48 -5.36 -2.84 -9.16
C LEU A 48 -5.44 -1.37 -9.61
N ALA A 49 -5.11 -0.43 -8.72
CA ALA A 49 -5.05 1.00 -9.02
C ALA A 49 -3.90 1.36 -9.99
N ALA A 50 -2.88 0.51 -10.12
CA ALA A 50 -1.72 0.77 -10.97
C ALA A 50 -1.98 0.44 -12.45
N VAL A 51 -1.48 1.27 -13.36
CA VAL A 51 -1.71 1.11 -14.81
C VAL A 51 -0.88 -0.03 -15.40
N THR A 52 0.36 -0.24 -14.94
CA THR A 52 1.31 -1.20 -15.52
C THR A 52 1.84 -2.17 -14.47
N ARG A 53 2.38 -3.32 -14.89
CA ARG A 53 2.93 -4.34 -13.98
C ARG A 53 4.06 -3.80 -13.11
N ARG A 54 4.96 -3.02 -13.71
CA ARG A 54 6.05 -2.36 -12.97
C ARG A 54 5.51 -1.38 -11.92
N ARG A 55 4.48 -0.58 -12.25
CA ARG A 55 3.86 0.34 -11.28
C ARG A 55 3.12 -0.39 -10.17
N ALA A 56 2.48 -1.52 -10.45
CA ALA A 56 1.84 -2.35 -9.44
C ALA A 56 2.85 -2.94 -8.45
N LEU A 57 3.98 -3.47 -8.94
CA LEU A 57 5.08 -3.95 -8.09
C LEU A 57 5.61 -2.83 -7.18
N LEU A 58 5.88 -1.65 -7.73
CA LEU A 58 6.34 -0.50 -6.94
C LEU A 58 5.29 -0.04 -5.93
N ALA A 59 4.00 -0.07 -6.29
CA ALA A 59 2.91 0.29 -5.40
C ALA A 59 2.77 -0.72 -4.25
N GLY A 60 2.84 -2.02 -4.54
CA GLY A 60 2.81 -3.08 -3.52
C GLY A 60 4.02 -3.01 -2.57
N LEU A 61 5.22 -2.82 -3.12
CA LEU A 61 6.45 -2.62 -2.33
C LEU A 61 6.31 -1.38 -1.44
N GLY A 62 5.92 -0.25 -2.03
CA GLY A 62 5.73 1.01 -1.30
C GLY A 62 4.67 0.89 -0.21
N PHE A 63 3.56 0.20 -0.47
CA PHE A 63 2.53 -0.07 0.53
C PHE A 63 3.05 -0.94 1.68
N GLY A 64 3.78 -2.02 1.39
CA GLY A 64 4.37 -2.88 2.43
C GLY A 64 5.37 -2.12 3.31
N VAL A 65 6.22 -1.28 2.70
CA VAL A 65 7.13 -0.40 3.45
C VAL A 65 6.34 0.62 4.28
N LEU A 66 5.30 1.22 3.72
CA LEU A 66 4.45 2.17 4.43
C LEU A 66 3.79 1.53 5.66
N VAL A 67 3.26 0.32 5.54
CA VAL A 67 2.69 -0.42 6.67
C VAL A 67 3.74 -0.62 7.76
N TRP A 68 4.95 -1.03 7.41
CA TRP A 68 6.04 -1.19 8.38
C TRP A 68 6.44 0.14 9.04
N VAL A 69 6.51 1.24 8.29
CA VAL A 69 6.78 2.58 8.84
C VAL A 69 5.68 3.03 9.80
N VAL A 70 4.40 2.78 9.47
CA VAL A 70 3.29 3.08 10.38
C VAL A 70 3.41 2.25 11.66
N PHE A 71 3.78 0.97 11.56
CA PHE A 71 4.05 0.14 12.72
C PHE A 71 5.22 0.69 13.56
N LEU A 72 6.34 1.09 12.96
CA LEU A 72 7.44 1.74 13.68
C LEU A 72 7.00 3.02 14.38
N ALA A 73 6.13 3.81 13.75
CA ALA A 73 5.58 5.02 14.37
C ALA A 73 4.71 4.69 15.60
N THR A 74 3.98 3.57 15.59
CA THR A 74 3.22 3.11 16.77
C THR A 74 4.15 2.71 17.91
N LEU A 75 5.26 2.04 17.61
CA LEU A 75 6.28 1.68 18.60
C LEU A 75 7.03 2.91 19.14
N LEU A 76 7.31 3.89 18.28
CA LEU A 76 7.90 5.15 18.72
C LEU A 76 6.96 5.89 19.68
N ALA A 77 5.66 5.89 19.39
CA ALA A 77 4.65 6.51 20.24
C ALA A 77 4.46 5.77 21.59
N SER A 78 4.71 4.45 21.64
CA SER A 78 4.67 3.67 22.89
C SER A 78 5.99 3.66 23.67
N GLY A 79 7.10 4.11 23.04
CA GLY A 79 8.44 4.07 23.64
C GLY A 79 9.16 2.74 23.48
N ASP A 80 8.63 1.81 22.67
CA ASP A 80 9.15 0.44 22.51
C ASP A 80 10.08 0.27 21.29
N LEU A 81 10.29 1.32 20.50
CA LEU A 81 11.02 1.25 19.23
C LEU A 81 12.42 0.66 19.39
N TRP A 82 13.16 1.05 20.42
CA TRP A 82 14.53 0.59 20.62
C TRP A 82 14.59 -0.87 21.08
N GLN A 83 13.69 -1.32 21.95
CA GLN A 83 13.60 -2.73 22.33
C GLN A 83 13.30 -3.59 21.09
N TYR A 84 12.32 -3.17 20.28
CA TYR A 84 11.97 -3.87 19.06
C TYR A 84 13.13 -3.95 18.06
N LEU A 85 13.87 -2.85 17.83
CA LEU A 85 15.03 -2.87 16.93
C LEU A 85 16.19 -3.73 17.47
N ALA A 86 16.35 -3.81 18.80
CA ALA A 86 17.32 -4.69 19.45
C ALA A 86 17.00 -6.18 19.26
N MET A 87 15.77 -6.54 18.84
CA MET A 87 15.41 -7.93 18.51
C MET A 87 16.08 -8.45 17.22
N GLY A 88 16.78 -7.59 16.47
CA GLY A 88 17.62 -7.99 15.33
C GLY A 88 16.83 -8.65 14.20
N GLU A 89 16.94 -9.97 14.07
CA GLU A 89 16.29 -10.76 13.02
C GLU A 89 14.77 -10.57 12.98
N ILE A 90 14.13 -10.42 14.15
CA ILE A 90 12.69 -10.21 14.22
C ILE A 90 12.29 -8.88 13.56
N ALA A 91 13.11 -7.84 13.71
CA ALA A 91 12.88 -6.56 13.04
C ALA A 91 12.96 -6.73 11.51
N VAL A 92 13.92 -7.51 11.01
CA VAL A 92 14.06 -7.82 9.57
C VAL A 92 12.85 -8.59 9.05
N VAL A 93 12.42 -9.64 9.77
CA VAL A 93 11.27 -10.47 9.37
C VAL A 93 9.99 -9.63 9.34
N SER A 94 9.78 -8.77 10.33
CA SER A 94 8.59 -7.91 10.40
C SER A 94 8.52 -6.86 9.27
N LEU A 95 9.65 -6.49 8.67
CA LEU A 95 9.70 -5.70 7.43
C LEU A 95 9.44 -6.58 6.20
N ALA A 96 10.07 -7.76 6.16
CA ALA A 96 10.00 -8.66 5.01
C ALA A 96 8.57 -9.15 4.75
N ILE A 97 7.82 -9.51 5.79
CA ILE A 97 6.44 -10.01 5.68
C ILE A 97 5.51 -9.03 4.96
N PRO A 98 5.30 -7.77 5.42
CA PRO A 98 4.40 -6.84 4.76
C PRO A 98 4.88 -6.47 3.36
N VAL A 99 6.19 -6.33 3.13
CA VAL A 99 6.75 -6.04 1.80
C VAL A 99 6.50 -7.20 0.84
N ALA A 100 6.81 -8.43 1.23
CA ALA A 100 6.65 -9.60 0.37
C ALA A 100 5.17 -9.88 0.07
N THR A 101 4.32 -9.89 1.10
CA THR A 101 2.88 -10.19 0.94
C THR A 101 2.18 -9.13 0.11
N ALA A 102 2.41 -7.84 0.35
CA ALA A 102 1.80 -6.77 -0.43
C ALA A 102 2.32 -6.72 -1.88
N THR A 103 3.62 -6.93 -2.09
CA THR A 103 4.21 -6.96 -3.44
C THR A 103 3.67 -8.13 -4.25
N PHE A 104 3.55 -9.31 -3.63
CA PHE A 104 2.94 -10.48 -4.26
C PHE A 104 1.47 -10.24 -4.59
N ALA A 105 0.69 -9.75 -3.63
CA ALA A 105 -0.74 -9.49 -3.83
C ALA A 105 -1.01 -8.39 -4.87
N ALA A 106 -0.11 -7.41 -5.03
CA ALA A 106 -0.21 -6.39 -6.07
C ALA A 106 -0.19 -6.96 -7.50
N LEU A 107 0.26 -8.20 -7.68
CA LEU A 107 0.22 -8.91 -8.95
C LEU A 107 -1.08 -9.66 -9.21
N VAL A 108 -2.08 -9.61 -8.32
CA VAL A 108 -3.30 -10.44 -8.40
C VAL A 108 -3.97 -10.41 -9.77
N ARG A 109 -4.05 -9.25 -10.43
CA ARG A 109 -4.71 -9.14 -11.75
C ARG A 109 -3.96 -9.83 -12.90
N TRP A 110 -2.74 -10.29 -12.68
CA TRP A 110 -1.93 -11.02 -13.65
C TRP A 110 -1.69 -12.48 -13.29
N LEU A 111 -2.18 -12.91 -12.13
CA LEU A 111 -2.12 -14.30 -11.67
C LEU A 111 -3.43 -15.05 -11.95
N LEU A 112 -4.51 -14.31 -12.21
CA LEU A 112 -5.80 -14.79 -12.73
C LEU A 112 -5.75 -14.89 -14.27
#